data_AF-A0A538LVB3-F1
#
_entry.id   AF-A0A538LVB3-F1
#
_cell.length_a   1.000
_cell.length_b   1.000
_cell.length_c   1.000
_cell.angle_alpha   90.00
_cell.angle_beta   90.00
_cell.angle_gamma   90.00
#
_symmetry.space_group_name_H-M   'P 1'
#
loop_
_entity.id
_entity.type
_entity.pdbx_description
1 polymer ?
#
loop_
_entity_poly.entity_id
_entity_poly.type
_entity_poly.pdbx_seq_one_letter_code
_entity_poly.pdbx_strand_id
1 'polypeptide(L)'
;LVQSQRGAEGGYWLAHPADEISLADVIRAVEGPIANVRGERPEQVAYAGAAEPLREVWIAVRGNLRAVLENVTLADVAAGNLPDEVSRIAADPDAWQPH
;
A
#
# COMPACT_ATOMS: atom_id res chain seq x y z
N LEU A 1 2.57 -14.30 -3.46
CA LEU A 1 2.42 -13.97 -2.02
C LEU A 1 2.22 -15.19 -1.15
N VAL A 2 1.25 -16.06 -1.48
CA VAL A 2 1.06 -17.34 -0.76
C VAL A 2 1.19 -18.53 -1.71
N GLN A 3 1.65 -19.65 -1.19
CA GLN A 3 1.53 -20.97 -1.79
C GLN A 3 0.42 -21.73 -1.07
N SER A 4 -0.29 -22.59 -1.80
CA SER A 4 -1.35 -23.44 -1.24
C SER A 4 -1.11 -24.90 -1.56
N GLN A 5 -1.37 -25.77 -0.60
CA GLN A 5 -1.37 -27.22 -0.79
C GLN A 5 -2.69 -27.79 -0.29
N ARG A 6 -3.28 -28.68 -1.08
CA ARG A 6 -4.48 -29.43 -0.71
C ARG A 6 -4.10 -30.76 -0.08
N GLY A 7 -4.98 -31.29 0.77
CA GLY A 7 -4.80 -32.59 1.45
C GLY A 7 -5.05 -32.48 2.95
N ALA A 8 -4.97 -33.60 3.66
CA ALA A 8 -5.14 -33.65 5.11
C ALA A 8 -4.11 -32.78 5.86
N GLU A 9 -2.89 -32.71 5.33
CA GLU A 9 -1.80 -31.84 5.78
C GLU A 9 -1.68 -30.56 4.93
N GLY A 10 -2.78 -30.15 4.29
CA GLY A 10 -2.82 -28.96 3.44
C GLY A 10 -2.77 -27.66 4.25
N GLY A 11 -2.48 -26.56 3.57
CA GLY A 11 -2.35 -25.26 4.21
C GLY A 11 -1.93 -24.16 3.24
N TYR A 12 -1.67 -22.99 3.81
CA TYR A 12 -1.09 -21.85 3.12
C TYR A 12 0.22 -21.47 3.81
N TRP A 13 1.22 -21.15 2.99
CA TRP A 13 2.49 -20.60 3.45
C TRP A 13 2.83 -19.39 2.61
N LEU A 14 3.72 -18.54 3.10
CA LEU A 14 4.26 -17.46 2.28
C LEU A 14 5.04 -18.07 1.11
N ALA A 15 4.83 -17.50 -0.08
CA ALA A 15 5.55 -17.90 -1.29
C ALA A 15 6.99 -17.38 -1.32
N HIS A 16 7.30 -16.40 -0.46
CA HIS A 16 8.59 -15.73 -0.31
C HIS A 16 8.84 -15.47 1.18
N PRO A 17 10.10 -15.23 1.59
CA PRO A 17 10.42 -14.69 2.92
C PRO A 17 9.58 -13.45 3.27
N ALA A 18 9.23 -13.27 4.55
CA ALA A 18 8.32 -12.20 4.99
C ALA A 18 8.93 -10.80 4.84
N ASP A 19 10.25 -10.70 4.85
CA ASP A 19 11.06 -9.50 4.58
C ASP A 19 11.16 -9.16 3.08
N GLU A 20 10.72 -10.05 2.19
CA GLU A 20 10.59 -9.77 0.75
C GLU A 20 9.15 -9.42 0.34
N ILE A 21 8.18 -9.47 1.25
CA ILE A 21 6.78 -9.20 0.96
C ILE A 21 6.40 -7.83 1.53
N SER A 22 6.27 -6.83 0.65
CA SER A 22 5.81 -5.50 1.04
C SER A 22 4.29 -5.47 1.30
N LEU A 23 3.84 -4.54 2.14
CA LEU A 23 2.40 -4.27 2.31
C LEU A 23 1.75 -3.81 1.00
N ALA A 24 2.50 -3.11 0.14
CA ALA A 24 2.02 -2.75 -1.18
C ALA A 24 1.68 -3.98 -2.03
N ASP A 25 2.45 -5.07 -1.94
CA ASP A 25 2.14 -6.31 -2.66
C ASP A 25 0.87 -6.96 -2.12
N VAL A 26 0.71 -6.99 -0.79
CA VAL A 26 -0.49 -7.52 -0.13
C VAL A 26 -1.74 -6.75 -0.58
N ILE A 27 -1.71 -5.42 -0.52
CA ILE A 27 -2.84 -4.57 -0.94
C ILE A 27 -3.13 -4.78 -2.42
N ARG A 28 -2.10 -4.84 -3.28
CA ARG A 28 -2.29 -5.12 -4.71
C ARG A 28 -2.96 -6.45 -4.99
N ALA A 29 -2.63 -7.48 -4.21
CA ALA A 29 -3.19 -8.81 -4.39
C ALA A 29 -4.67 -8.89 -3.95
N VAL A 30 -5.10 -8.07 -2.99
CA VAL A 30 -6.46 -8.11 -2.43
C VAL A 30 -7.37 -7.06 -3.09
N GLU A 31 -6.91 -5.82 -3.18
CA GLU A 31 -7.72 -4.66 -3.59
C GLU A 31 -7.41 -4.19 -5.02
N GLY A 32 -6.27 -4.62 -5.60
CA GLY A 32 -5.79 -4.16 -6.89
C GLY A 32 -4.89 -2.90 -6.78
N PRO A 33 -4.75 -2.10 -7.86
CA PRO A 33 -3.80 -0.99 -7.86
C PRO A 33 -4.03 0.01 -6.73
N ILE A 34 -2.94 0.40 -6.05
CA ILE A 34 -2.98 1.38 -4.96
C ILE A 34 -3.47 2.73 -5.50
N ALA A 35 -4.42 3.33 -4.77
CA ALA A 35 -4.97 4.66 -5.00
C ALA A 35 -5.66 4.83 -6.38
N ASN A 36 -6.63 3.98 -6.67
CA ASN A 36 -7.56 4.24 -7.77
C ASN A 36 -8.46 5.45 -7.47
N VAL A 37 -8.69 6.28 -8.48
CA VAL A 37 -9.57 7.44 -8.42
C VAL A 37 -10.78 7.13 -9.29
N ARG A 38 -11.97 7.07 -8.67
CA ARG A 38 -13.24 6.70 -9.36
C ARG A 38 -13.19 5.34 -10.07
N GLY A 39 -12.42 4.39 -9.52
CA GLY A 39 -12.23 3.07 -10.13
C GLY A 39 -11.24 3.04 -11.30
N GLU A 40 -10.67 4.19 -11.66
CA GLU A 40 -9.64 4.32 -12.71
C GLU A 40 -8.27 4.59 -12.09
N ARG A 41 -7.20 4.30 -12.83
CA ARG A 41 -5.86 4.69 -12.40
C ARG A 41 -5.72 6.22 -12.48
N PRO A 42 -5.01 6.88 -11.56
CA PRO A 42 -4.82 8.34 -11.58
C PRO A 42 -4.33 8.89 -12.93
N GLU A 43 -3.47 8.17 -13.64
CA GLU A 43 -2.98 8.57 -14.97
C GLU A 43 -4.04 8.47 -16.08
N GLN A 44 -5.14 7.76 -15.86
CA GLN A 44 -6.25 7.61 -16.80
C GLN A 44 -7.38 8.61 -16.53
N VAL A 45 -7.43 9.21 -15.33
CA VAL A 45 -8.44 10.20 -15.00
C VAL A 45 -8.21 11.48 -15.78
N ALA A 46 -9.26 11.92 -16.50
CA ALA A 46 -9.30 13.19 -17.17
C ALA A 46 -10.13 14.20 -16.35
N TYR A 47 -9.55 15.38 -16.11
CA TYR A 47 -10.24 16.56 -15.63
C TYR A 47 -10.14 17.66 -16.69
N ALA A 48 -11.11 18.56 -16.72
CA ALA A 48 -11.15 19.66 -17.68
C ALA A 48 -11.22 21.02 -16.98
N GLY A 49 -10.75 22.06 -17.65
CA GLY A 49 -10.78 23.44 -17.17
C GLY A 49 -9.96 23.60 -15.89
N ALA A 50 -10.49 24.35 -14.92
CA ALA A 50 -9.80 24.65 -13.67
C ALA A 50 -9.40 23.40 -12.83
N ALA A 51 -9.99 22.23 -13.12
CA ALA A 51 -9.72 21.00 -12.40
C ALA A 51 -8.58 20.16 -13.01
N GLU A 52 -8.02 20.53 -14.16
CA GLU A 52 -6.93 19.80 -14.82
C GLU A 52 -5.75 19.44 -13.89
N PRO A 53 -5.27 20.35 -12.98
CA PRO A 53 -4.20 20.03 -12.05
C PRO A 53 -4.51 18.91 -11.04
N LEU A 54 -5.79 18.55 -10.84
CA LEU A 54 -6.15 17.47 -9.91
C LEU A 54 -5.55 16.13 -10.32
N ARG A 55 -5.29 15.90 -11.62
CA ARG A 55 -4.63 14.68 -12.07
C ARG A 55 -3.24 14.52 -11.44
N GLU A 56 -2.45 15.60 -11.41
CA GLU A 56 -1.12 15.60 -10.80
C GLU A 56 -1.19 15.41 -9.29
N VAL A 57 -2.15 16.06 -8.63
CA VAL A 57 -2.41 15.87 -7.19
C VAL A 57 -2.68 14.39 -6.89
N TRP A 58 -3.55 13.73 -7.64
CA TRP A 58 -3.85 12.31 -7.44
C TRP A 58 -2.65 11.40 -7.70
N ILE A 59 -1.82 11.73 -8.70
CA ILE A 59 -0.57 11.01 -8.94
C ILE A 59 0.37 11.16 -7.74
N ALA A 60 0.50 12.37 -7.18
CA ALA A 60 1.32 12.63 -6.00
C ALA A 60 0.80 11.91 -4.75
N VAL A 61 -0.52 11.88 -4.53
CA VAL A 61 -1.15 11.12 -3.45
C VAL A 61 -0.82 9.63 -3.57
N ARG A 62 -0.97 9.05 -4.76
CA ARG A 62 -0.58 7.65 -5.00
C ARG A 62 0.91 7.43 -4.75
N GLY A 63 1.76 8.37 -5.17
CA GLY A 63 3.20 8.30 -4.95
C GLY A 63 3.54 8.20 -3.46
N ASN A 64 2.93 9.03 -2.62
CA ASN A 64 3.13 9.01 -1.18
C ASN A 64 2.63 7.71 -0.53
N LEU A 65 1.44 7.24 -0.92
CA LEU A 65 0.92 5.96 -0.43
C LEU A 65 1.84 4.79 -0.79
N ARG A 66 2.35 4.77 -2.03
CA ARG A 66 3.32 3.76 -2.45
C ARG A 66 4.62 3.86 -1.66
N ALA A 67 5.15 5.06 -1.46
CA ALA A 67 6.39 5.26 -0.70
C ALA A 67 6.31 4.68 0.72
N VAL A 68 5.15 4.77 1.37
CA VAL A 68 4.93 4.13 2.68
C VAL A 68 4.81 2.61 2.53
N LEU A 69 3.88 2.14 1.69
CA LEU A 69 3.51 0.73 1.64
C LEU A 69 4.56 -0.18 0.99
N GLU A 70 5.39 0.35 0.09
CA GLU A 70 6.47 -0.41 -0.57
C GLU A 70 7.68 -0.60 0.33
N ASN A 71 7.87 0.27 1.33
CA ASN A 71 9.00 0.20 2.26
C ASN A 71 8.69 -0.52 3.57
N VAL A 72 7.46 -1.01 3.77
CA VAL A 72 7.05 -1.79 4.95
C VAL A 72 6.80 -3.22 4.53
N THR A 73 7.47 -4.16 5.17
CA THR A 73 7.33 -5.60 4.90
C THR A 73 6.42 -6.29 5.91
N LEU A 74 5.98 -7.51 5.61
CA LEU A 74 5.27 -8.34 6.58
C LEU A 74 6.14 -8.66 7.80
N ALA A 75 7.46 -8.81 7.62
CA ALA A 75 8.39 -9.02 8.72
C ALA A 75 8.44 -7.81 9.67
N ASP A 76 8.49 -6.59 9.15
CA ASP A 76 8.51 -5.35 9.95
C ASP A 76 7.27 -5.25 10.84
N VAL A 77 6.09 -5.53 10.27
CA VAL A 77 4.81 -5.52 11.00
C VAL A 77 4.77 -6.62 12.06
N ALA A 78 5.19 -7.84 11.71
CA ALA A 78 5.18 -8.96 12.65
C ALA A 78 6.15 -8.75 13.82
N ALA A 79 7.28 -8.08 13.58
CA ALA A 79 8.28 -7.75 14.60
C ALA A 79 7.96 -6.48 15.39
N GLY A 80 7.03 -5.64 14.93
CA GLY A 80 6.78 -4.32 15.48
C GLY A 80 7.92 -3.32 15.23
N ASN A 81 8.79 -3.60 14.25
CA ASN A 81 9.97 -2.80 13.92
C ASN A 81 9.74 -2.06 12.61
N LEU A 82 8.93 -1.00 12.65
CA LEU A 82 8.58 -0.23 11.46
C LEU A 82 9.74 0.68 11.02
N PRO A 83 9.90 0.93 9.70
CA PRO A 83 10.85 1.92 9.20
C PRO A 83 10.68 3.30 9.87
N ASP A 84 11.80 4.00 10.08
CA ASP A 84 11.83 5.28 10.80
C ASP A 84 10.87 6.33 10.22
N GLU A 85 10.72 6.37 8.89
CA GLU A 85 9.81 7.30 8.23
C GLU A 85 8.35 7.05 8.61
N VAL A 86 7.93 5.78 8.66
CA VAL A 86 6.57 5.38 9.04
C VAL A 86 6.31 5.73 10.49
N SER A 87 7.26 5.39 11.37
CA SER A 87 7.22 5.72 12.79
C SER A 87 7.14 7.23 13.03
N ARG A 88 7.84 8.03 12.23
CA ARG A 88 7.82 9.49 12.30
C ARG A 88 6.48 10.08 11.87
N ILE A 89 5.92 9.61 10.76
CA ILE A 89 4.58 10.03 10.29
C ILE A 89 3.52 9.66 11.33
N ALA A 90 3.59 8.45 11.90
CA ALA A 90 2.66 8.00 12.94
C ALA A 90 2.85 8.71 14.29
N ALA A 91 4.00 9.37 14.53
CA ALA A 91 4.22 10.15 15.74
C ALA A 91 3.63 11.57 15.66
N ASP A 92 3.22 12.03 14.47
CA ASP A 92 2.56 13.31 14.29
C ASP A 92 1.14 13.28 14.89
N PRO A 93 0.82 14.09 15.91
CA PRO A 93 -0.51 14.13 16.51
C PRO A 93 -1.62 14.49 15.52
N ASP A 94 -1.31 15.29 14.49
CA ASP A 94 -2.29 15.69 13.48
C ASP A 94 -2.67 14.49 12.58
N ALA A 95 -1.78 13.51 12.42
CA ALA A 95 -2.07 12.29 11.65
C ALA A 95 -3.13 11.39 12.30
N TRP A 96 -3.37 11.54 13.61
CA TRP A 96 -4.39 10.79 14.36
C TRP A 96 -5.73 11.52 14.47
N GLN A 97 -5.82 12.77 14.03
CA GLN A 97 -7.06 13.53 14.06
C GLN A 97 -7.90 13.21 12.82
N PRO A 98 -9.10 12.60 12.96
CA PRO A 98 -10.02 12.50 11.85
C PRO A 98 -10.49 13.92 11.50
N HIS A 99 -10.14 14.40 10.31
CA HIS A 99 -10.65 15.67 9.77
C HIS A 99 -12.19 15.66 9.66
#